data_AF-A0A9P1I2A9-F1
#
_entry.id   AF-A0A9P1I2A9-F1
#
_cell.length_a   1.000
_cell.length_b   1.000
_cell.length_c   1.000
_cell.angle_alpha   90.00
_cell.angle_beta   90.00
_cell.angle_gamma   90.00
#
_symmetry.space_group_name_H-M   'P 1'
#
loop_
_entity.id
_entity.type
_entity.pdbx_description
1 polymer ?
#
loop_
_entity_poly.entity_id
_entity_poly.type
_entity_poly.pdbx_seq_one_letter_code
_entity_poly.pdbx_strand_id
1 'polypeptide(L)'
;MIKVLITFSQSHLDFRIAEFEAICEMFNISFKTAENSFNKQKHVYLIDFENLEDVKKVLSRAVLIKFAFEFIENAQNYEELYEKLGKTVENQTSFALRIFSIGRKKEIG
;
A
#
# COMPACT_ATOMS: atom_id res chain seq x y z
N MET A 1 7.13 -6.52 -11.41
CA MET A 1 6.38 -5.40 -10.83
C MET A 1 5.55 -5.92 -9.66
N ILE A 2 5.73 -5.34 -8.48
CA ILE A 2 5.06 -5.69 -7.23
C ILE A 2 4.21 -4.50 -6.76
N LYS A 3 2.98 -4.78 -6.32
CA LYS A 3 2.08 -3.79 -5.74
C LYS A 3 2.26 -3.74 -4.25
N VAL A 4 2.47 -2.55 -3.70
CA VAL A 4 2.70 -2.35 -2.28
C VAL A 4 1.76 -1.28 -1.74
N LEU A 5 1.02 -1.62 -0.70
CA LEU A 5 0.24 -0.70 0.09
C LEU A 5 1.16 -0.03 1.13
N ILE A 6 1.55 1.22 0.88
CA ILE A 6 2.39 2.00 1.78
C ILE A 6 1.51 2.88 2.67
N THR A 7 1.71 2.77 3.98
CA THR A 7 1.09 3.62 4.99
C THR A 7 2.10 4.63 5.52
N PHE A 8 1.88 5.90 5.23
CA PHE A 8 2.70 6.99 5.75
C PHE A 8 2.29 7.38 7.16
N SER A 9 3.23 7.94 7.90
CA SER A 9 2.96 8.63 9.15
C SER A 9 2.01 9.81 8.93
N GLN A 10 1.16 10.08 9.93
CA GLN A 10 0.29 11.25 9.96
C GLN A 10 0.97 12.46 10.64
N SER A 11 2.24 12.32 11.02
CA SER A 11 3.12 13.42 11.42
C SER A 11 3.77 14.04 10.19
N HIS A 12 4.12 15.33 10.25
CA HIS A 12 4.89 16.02 9.20
C HIS A 12 4.31 15.81 7.79
N LEU A 13 3.01 16.07 7.61
CA LEU A 13 2.24 15.76 6.39
C LEU A 13 2.86 16.32 5.11
N ASP A 14 3.54 17.47 5.21
CA ASP A 14 4.21 18.11 4.08
C ASP A 14 5.54 17.45 3.70
N PHE A 15 6.16 16.70 4.60
CA PHE A 15 7.51 16.15 4.41
C PHE A 15 7.52 14.67 4.02
N ARG A 16 6.49 13.90 4.38
CA ARG A 16 6.47 12.44 4.16
C ARG A 16 6.55 12.01 2.69
N ILE A 17 5.90 12.77 1.80
CA ILE A 17 5.94 12.49 0.36
C ILE A 17 7.30 12.92 -0.19
N ALA A 18 7.79 14.10 0.18
CA ALA A 18 9.09 14.59 -0.23
C ALA A 18 10.24 13.69 0.24
N GLU A 19 10.17 13.15 1.47
CA GLU A 19 11.12 12.16 1.99
C GLU A 19 11.13 10.91 1.11
N PHE A 20 9.96 10.34 0.83
CA PHE A 20 9.83 9.16 -0.01
C PHE A 20 10.37 9.40 -1.42
N GLU A 21 10.00 10.52 -2.05
CA GLU A 21 10.48 10.90 -3.37
C GLU A 21 12.00 11.06 -3.39
N ALA A 22 12.58 11.72 -2.38
CA ALA A 22 14.02 11.89 -2.26
C ALA A 22 14.76 10.56 -2.06
N ILE A 23 14.20 9.62 -1.29
CA ILE A 23 14.78 8.28 -1.13
C ILE A 23 14.73 7.52 -2.45
N CYS A 24 13.60 7.57 -3.16
CA CYS A 24 13.46 6.93 -4.47
C CYS A 24 14.46 7.51 -5.48
N GLU A 25 14.61 8.83 -5.53
CA GLU A 25 15.58 9.51 -6.39
C GLU A 25 17.03 9.10 -6.06
N MET A 26 17.40 9.12 -4.78
CA MET A 26 18.75 8.76 -4.32
C MET A 26 19.13 7.32 -4.72
N PHE A 27 18.17 6.40 -4.80
CA PHE A 27 18.41 5.02 -5.22
C PHE A 27 18.06 4.73 -6.69
N ASN A 28 17.64 5.75 -7.44
CA ASN A 28 17.14 5.61 -8.81
C ASN A 28 16.02 4.57 -8.92
N ILE A 29 15.07 4.60 -7.98
CA ILE A 29 13.92 3.69 -7.92
C ILE A 29 12.77 4.30 -8.70
N SER A 30 12.30 3.58 -9.72
CA SER A 30 11.06 3.91 -10.42
C SER A 30 9.85 3.37 -9.67
N PHE A 31 8.80 4.18 -9.56
CA PHE A 31 7.54 3.80 -8.97
C PHE A 31 6.36 4.42 -9.72
N LYS A 32 5.19 3.82 -9.61
CA LYS A 32 3.93 4.38 -10.13
C LYS A 32 2.86 4.34 -9.05
N THR A 33 2.04 5.38 -8.98
CA THR A 33 0.91 5.42 -8.05
C THR A 33 -0.39 5.28 -8.83
N ALA A 34 -1.37 4.58 -8.26
CA ALA A 34 -2.68 4.41 -8.90
C ALA A 34 -3.43 5.75 -9.13
N GLU A 35 -3.09 6.78 -8.34
CA GLU A 35 -3.74 8.09 -8.37
C GLU A 35 -3.00 9.12 -9.25
N ASN A 36 -1.97 8.70 -9.99
CA ASN A 36 -1.05 9.54 -10.78
C ASN A 36 -0.32 10.66 -10.01
N SER A 37 -0.72 10.94 -8.77
CA SER A 37 -0.17 11.96 -7.88
C SER A 37 -0.50 11.65 -6.43
N PHE A 38 0.33 12.14 -5.51
CA PHE A 38 0.09 12.01 -4.07
C PHE A 38 -0.89 13.08 -3.58
N ASN A 39 -2.07 12.68 -3.10
CA ASN A 39 -2.99 13.58 -2.39
C ASN A 39 -2.55 13.71 -0.92
N LYS A 40 -1.96 14.85 -0.54
CA LYS A 40 -1.46 15.11 0.83
C LYS A 40 -2.43 14.80 1.98
N GLN A 41 -3.75 14.74 1.76
CA GLN A 41 -4.73 14.37 2.79
C GLN A 41 -4.80 12.84 3.03
N LYS A 42 -4.45 12.03 2.04
CA LYS A 42 -4.37 10.56 2.14
C LYS A 42 -3.06 10.13 2.79
N HIS A 43 -3.11 9.07 3.58
CA HIS A 43 -1.94 8.52 4.26
C HIS A 43 -1.66 7.06 3.87
N VAL A 44 -2.47 6.49 2.97
CA VAL A 44 -2.31 5.13 2.45
C VAL A 44 -2.32 5.22 0.93
N TYR A 45 -1.34 4.58 0.30
CA TYR A 45 -1.19 4.57 -1.15
C TYR A 45 -0.86 3.18 -1.65
N LEU A 46 -1.44 2.84 -2.80
CA LEU A 46 -1.03 1.68 -3.56
C LEU A 46 0.02 2.12 -4.59
N ILE A 47 1.21 1.56 -4.48
CA ILE A 47 2.38 1.93 -5.27
C ILE A 47 2.93 0.69 -5.96
N ASP A 48 3.10 0.78 -7.27
CA ASP A 48 3.78 -0.21 -8.08
C ASP A 48 5.29 0.04 -8.04
N PHE A 49 6.06 -0.97 -7.66
CA PHE A 49 7.51 -1.00 -7.75
C PHE A 49 7.95 -2.05 -8.76
N GLU A 50 9.14 -1.90 -9.34
CA GLU A 50 9.67 -2.89 -10.29
C GLU A 50 9.92 -4.25 -9.61
N ASN A 51 10.49 -4.23 -8.40
CA ASN A 51 10.88 -5.41 -7.63
C ASN A 51 10.83 -5.15 -6.10
N LEU A 52 10.91 -6.23 -5.31
CA LEU A 52 10.86 -6.18 -3.85
C LEU A 52 12.10 -5.52 -3.21
N GLU A 53 13.27 -5.61 -3.84
CA GLU A 53 14.51 -5.04 -3.29
C GLU A 53 14.44 -3.51 -3.24
N ASP A 54 13.78 -2.88 -4.20
CA ASP A 54 13.57 -1.42 -4.18
C ASP A 54 12.66 -1.00 -3.03
N VAL A 55 11.62 -1.78 -2.73
CA VAL A 55 10.77 -1.56 -1.55
C VAL A 55 11.61 -1.64 -0.27
N LYS A 56 12.47 -2.66 -0.15
CA LYS A 56 13.37 -2.82 1.02
C LYS A 56 14.35 -1.65 1.16
N LYS A 57 14.91 -1.15 0.06
CA LYS A 57 15.79 0.04 0.06
C LYS A 57 15.05 1.26 0.58
N VAL A 58 13.82 1.51 0.12
CA VAL A 58 12.99 2.61 0.63
C VAL A 58 12.81 2.48 2.14
N LEU A 59 12.38 1.31 2.62
CA LEU A 59 12.13 1.06 4.04
C LEU A 59 13.39 1.15 4.90
N SER A 60 14.58 0.90 4.34
CA SER A 60 15.84 1.01 5.07
C SER A 60 16.22 2.45 5.49
N ARG A 61 15.61 3.46 4.85
CA ARG A 61 15.90 4.88 5.08
C ARG A 61 14.69 5.72 5.46
N ALA A 62 13.48 5.28 5.14
CA ALA A 62 12.28 6.04 5.40
C ALA A 62 11.95 6.10 6.90
N VAL A 63 11.73 7.31 7.42
CA VAL A 63 11.30 7.53 8.81
C VAL A 63 9.79 7.81 8.87
N LEU A 64 9.22 8.34 7.80
CA LEU A 64 7.80 8.72 7.72
C LEU A 64 6.93 7.64 7.06
N ILE A 65 7.45 6.44 6.83
CA ILE A 65 6.67 5.26 6.46
C ILE A 65 6.46 4.38 7.69
N LYS A 66 5.19 4.08 8.01
CA LYS A 66 4.83 3.21 9.13
C LYS A 66 4.83 1.74 8.73
N PHE A 67 4.22 1.44 7.59
CA PHE A 67 4.05 0.07 7.11
C PHE A 67 4.09 0.02 5.58
N ALA A 68 4.55 -1.11 5.07
CA ALA A 68 4.45 -1.47 3.66
C ALA A 68 3.98 -2.93 3.58
N PHE A 69 2.87 -3.16 2.89
CA PHE A 69 2.28 -4.48 2.71
C PHE A 69 2.27 -4.83 1.24
N GLU A 70 2.68 -6.04 0.89
CA GLU A 70 2.41 -6.57 -0.45
C GLU A 70 0.89 -6.65 -0.65
N PHE A 71 0.44 -6.10 -1.77
CA PHE A 71 -0.96 -6.11 -2.15
C PHE A 71 -1.24 -7.30 -3.05
N ILE A 72 -2.09 -8.20 -2.57
CA ILE A 72 -2.41 -9.47 -3.23
C ILE A 72 -3.61 -9.29 -4.17
N GLU A 73 -4.78 -8.95 -3.64
CA GLU A 73 -6.01 -8.82 -4.44
C GLU A 73 -6.99 -7.77 -3.89
N ASN A 74 -7.90 -7.29 -4.75
CA ASN A 74 -9.13 -6.59 -4.35
C ASN A 74 -10.35 -7.21 -5.02
N ALA A 75 -11.52 -7.01 -4.41
CA ALA A 75 -12.81 -7.42 -4.94
C ALA A 75 -13.92 -6.54 -4.36
N GLN A 76 -15.07 -6.49 -5.04
CA GLN A 76 -16.25 -5.76 -4.60
C GLN A 76 -17.12 -6.58 -3.65
N ASN A 77 -17.03 -7.90 -3.69
CA ASN A 77 -17.75 -8.81 -2.81
C ASN A 77 -16.89 -10.04 -2.44
N TYR A 78 -17.39 -10.84 -1.51
CA TYR A 78 -16.67 -11.98 -0.96
C TYR A 78 -16.47 -13.08 -2.01
N GLU A 79 -17.48 -13.36 -2.83
CA GLU A 79 -17.46 -14.39 -3.85
C GLU A 79 -16.38 -14.09 -4.89
N GLU A 80 -16.30 -12.85 -5.36
CA GLU A 80 -15.26 -12.37 -6.27
C GLU A 80 -13.87 -12.44 -5.63
N LEU A 81 -13.74 -12.09 -4.34
CA LEU A 81 -12.47 -12.21 -3.61
C LEU A 81 -12.01 -13.66 -3.54
N TYR A 82 -12.92 -14.57 -3.19
CA TYR A 82 -12.64 -16.00 -3.07
C TYR A 82 -12.21 -16.59 -4.41
N GLU A 83 -12.90 -16.27 -5.49
CA GLU A 83 -12.54 -16.66 -6.86
C GLU A 83 -11.15 -16.16 -7.27
N LYS A 84 -10.82 -14.91 -6.94
CA LYS A 84 -9.50 -14.32 -7.23
C LYS A 84 -8.39 -14.96 -6.39
N LEU A 85 -8.61 -15.13 -5.08
CA LEU A 85 -7.63 -15.75 -4.19
C LEU A 85 -7.40 -17.23 -4.51
N GLY A 86 -8.45 -17.97 -4.86
CA GLY A 86 -8.34 -19.39 -5.24
C GLY A 86 -7.49 -19.63 -6.48
N LYS A 87 -7.27 -18.61 -7.32
CA LYS A 87 -6.37 -18.65 -8.49
C LYS A 87 -4.96 -18.18 -8.18
N THR A 88 -4.79 -17.33 -7.17
CA THR A 88 -3.52 -16.65 -6.86
C THR A 88 -2.74 -17.33 -5.73
N VAL A 89 -3.41 -18.04 -4.81
CA VAL A 89 -2.80 -18.56 -3.57
C VAL A 89 -2.69 -20.08 -3.61
N GLU A 90 -1.69 -20.61 -4.31
CA GLU A 90 -1.17 -21.96 -4.05
C GLU A 90 -0.13 -21.88 -2.92
N ASN A 91 -0.53 -21.66 -1.65
CA ASN A 91 0.34 -22.00 -0.51
C ASN A 91 -0.38 -22.16 0.84
N GLN A 92 0.01 -23.25 1.52
CA GLN A 92 -0.58 -23.84 2.72
C GLN A 92 0.00 -23.28 4.03
N THR A 93 -0.08 -21.96 4.25
CA THR A 93 0.22 -21.40 5.58
C THR A 93 -0.92 -20.50 6.00
N SER A 94 -1.60 -20.88 7.08
CA SER A 94 -2.70 -20.13 7.66
C SER A 94 -2.25 -18.69 7.95
N PHE A 95 -2.87 -17.72 7.29
CA PHE A 95 -2.78 -16.32 7.69
C PHE A 95 -4.18 -15.73 7.84
N ALA A 96 -4.34 -14.84 8.80
CA ALA A 96 -5.59 -14.17 9.10
C ALA A 96 -5.44 -12.68 8.85
N LEU A 97 -6.30 -12.12 8.01
CA LEU A 97 -6.45 -10.67 7.85
C LEU A 97 -7.65 -10.23 8.69
N ARG A 98 -7.39 -9.43 9.73
CA ARG A 98 -8.43 -8.80 10.54
C ARG A 98 -8.70 -7.40 9.97
N ILE A 99 -9.83 -7.26 9.29
CA ILE A 99 -10.31 -5.99 8.74
C ILE A 99 -11.29 -5.39 9.75
N PHE A 100 -11.03 -4.17 10.22
CA PHE A 100 -11.99 -3.39 10.99
C PHE A 100 -12.72 -2.44 10.05
N SER A 101 -14.06 -2.48 10.04
CA SER A 101 -14.85 -1.46 9.37
C SER A 101 -14.70 -0.13 10.11
N ILE A 102 -14.24 0.91 9.42
CA ILE A 102 -14.29 2.30 9.93
C ILE A 102 -15.71 2.82 9.69
N GLY A 103 -16.66 2.33 10.49
CA GLY A 103 -18.05 2.80 10.54
C GLY A 103 -18.94 2.39 9.35
N ARG A 104 -20.25 2.20 9.61
CA ARG A 104 -21.29 2.26 8.57
C ARG A 104 -21.69 3.72 8.40
N LYS A 105 -21.83 4.20 7.16
CA LYS A 105 -22.58 5.45 6.89
C LYS A 105 -23.99 5.24 7.48
N LYS A 106 -24.37 6.03 8.49
CA LYS A 106 -25.79 6.11 8.87
C LYS A 106 -26.51 6.67 7.65
N GLU A 107 -27.42 5.90 7.08
CA GLU A 107 -28.47 6.47 6.25
C GLU A 107 -29.19 7.50 7.14
N ILE A 108 -29.05 8.77 6.78
CA ILE A 108 -29.88 9.84 7.32
C ILE A 108 -31.19 9.66 6.55
N GLY A 109 -32.26 9.37 7.29
CA GLY A 109 -33.57 8.96 6.76
C GLY A 109 -34.26 9.98 5.87
#